data_AF-A0A8C9WIL2-F1
#
_entry.id   AF-A0A8C9WIL2-F1
#
_cell.length_a   1.000
_cell.length_b   1.000
_cell.length_c   1.000
_cell.angle_alpha   90.00
_cell.angle_beta   90.00
_cell.angle_gamma   90.00
#
_symmetry.space_group_name_H-M   'P 1'
#
loop_
_entity.id
_entity.type
_entity.pdbx_description
1 polymer ?
#
loop_
_entity_poly.entity_id
_entity_poly.type
_entity_poly.pdbx_seq_one_letter_code
_entity_poly.pdbx_strand_id
1 'polypeptide(L)'
;MTTQQQEQEKRYDPGDSTLKFVTRPDDITLDDDPDTLRAEMSCGHAVTPQSLTAWCRSLLDQGQYKFLCPALKEGTVKKCGALWSYQEVRKLAVLTADEQKHFEEAMAALAAAEFCEYKSVSNVMCKKKNHINL
;
A
#
# COMPACT_ATOMS: atom_id res chain seq x y z
N MET A 1 -19.91 -11.43 2.89
CA MET A 1 -20.52 -10.12 2.62
C MET A 1 -19.41 -9.21 2.17
N THR A 2 -19.34 -8.94 0.87
CA THR A 2 -18.25 -8.20 0.24
C THR A 2 -18.43 -6.73 0.61
N THR A 3 -17.65 -6.22 1.56
CA THR A 3 -17.70 -4.82 1.96
C THR A 3 -17.16 -3.98 0.80
N GLN A 4 -18.04 -3.60 -0.12
CA GLN A 4 -17.82 -2.50 -1.05
C GLN A 4 -17.75 -1.24 -0.18
N GLN A 5 -16.54 -0.89 0.25
CA GLN A 5 -16.29 0.45 0.76
C GLN A 5 -16.56 1.37 -0.42
N GLN A 6 -17.56 2.24 -0.28
CA GLN A 6 -17.79 3.32 -1.22
C GLN A 6 -16.50 4.13 -1.29
N GLU A 7 -15.73 3.93 -2.35
CA GLU A 7 -14.56 4.76 -2.66
C GLU A 7 -15.10 6.15 -2.96
N GLN A 8 -15.06 7.04 -1.96
CA GLN A 8 -15.05 8.46 -2.26
C GLN A 8 -13.87 8.68 -3.21
N GLU A 9 -14.12 9.37 -4.33
CA GLU A 9 -13.08 9.70 -5.30
C GLU A 9 -11.96 10.49 -4.60
N LYS A 10 -10.86 9.81 -4.31
CA LYS A 10 -9.70 10.43 -3.68
C LYS A 10 -8.97 11.23 -4.74
N ARG A 11 -8.84 12.53 -4.51
CA ARG A 11 -8.13 13.45 -5.40
C ARG A 11 -7.05 14.16 -4.62
N TYR A 12 -5.93 14.42 -5.30
CA TYR A 12 -4.91 15.31 -4.74
C TYR A 12 -5.40 16.75 -4.67
N ASP A 13 -4.90 17.50 -3.71
CA ASP A 13 -5.03 18.95 -3.70
C ASP A 13 -4.03 19.54 -4.71
N PRO A 14 -4.49 20.24 -5.78
CA PRO A 14 -3.58 20.88 -6.75
C PRO A 14 -2.62 21.89 -6.11
N GLY A 15 -2.95 22.42 -4.92
CA GLY A 15 -2.11 23.34 -4.16
C GLY A 15 -1.02 22.67 -3.30
N ASP A 16 -1.00 21.33 -3.22
CA ASP A 16 -0.04 20.61 -2.38
C ASP A 16 1.37 20.60 -3.02
N SER A 17 2.16 21.61 -2.68
CA SER A 17 3.56 21.74 -3.11
C SER A 17 4.50 20.63 -2.59
N THR A 18 4.02 19.79 -1.68
CA THR A 18 4.82 18.71 -1.12
C THR A 18 4.76 17.43 -1.96
N LEU A 19 3.93 17.42 -3.01
CA LEU A 19 3.81 16.37 -4.02
C LEU A 19 4.37 16.86 -5.36
N LYS A 20 4.88 15.93 -6.16
CA LYS A 20 5.33 16.21 -7.53
C LYS A 20 4.28 15.72 -8.51
N PHE A 21 3.48 16.64 -9.03
CA PHE A 21 2.46 16.30 -10.02
C PHE A 21 3.06 16.08 -11.41
N VAL A 22 2.55 15.08 -12.12
CA VAL A 22 3.01 14.68 -13.44
C VAL A 22 1.83 14.40 -14.36
N THR A 23 2.03 14.63 -15.66
CA THR A 23 0.99 14.48 -16.70
C THR A 23 1.03 13.14 -17.41
N ARG A 24 1.90 12.23 -17.00
CA ARG A 24 2.01 10.88 -17.57
C ARG A 24 0.93 9.96 -17.00
N PRO A 25 0.61 8.84 -17.69
CA PRO A 25 -0.39 7.88 -17.23
C PRO A 25 -0.08 7.31 -15.85
N ASP A 26 -1.11 6.83 -15.16
CA ASP A 26 -0.96 6.07 -13.92
C ASP A 26 -0.23 4.75 -14.22
N ASP A 27 0.92 4.53 -13.60
CA ASP A 27 1.76 3.37 -13.88
C ASP A 27 1.22 2.06 -13.27
N ILE A 28 0.17 2.11 -12.46
CA ILE A 28 -0.53 0.96 -11.87
C ILE A 28 -1.73 0.55 -12.74
N THR A 29 -2.60 1.50 -13.09
CA THR A 29 -3.83 1.23 -13.85
C THR A 29 -3.69 1.43 -15.35
N LEU A 30 -2.61 2.11 -15.79
CA LEU A 30 -2.40 2.61 -17.15
C LEU A 30 -3.45 3.64 -17.61
N ASP A 31 -4.17 4.22 -16.66
CA ASP A 31 -5.15 5.27 -16.94
C ASP A 31 -4.44 6.59 -17.29
N ASP A 32 -4.86 7.19 -18.40
CA ASP A 32 -4.29 8.42 -18.96
C ASP A 32 -5.28 9.59 -19.01
N ASP A 33 -6.41 9.50 -18.29
CA ASP A 33 -7.38 10.58 -18.16
C ASP A 33 -6.70 11.91 -17.80
N PRO A 34 -6.77 12.95 -18.67
CA PRO A 34 -6.11 14.23 -18.44
C PRO A 34 -6.69 15.02 -17.26
N ASP A 35 -7.92 14.75 -16.84
CA ASP A 35 -8.58 15.45 -15.73
C ASP A 35 -8.16 14.88 -14.36
N THR A 36 -7.45 13.75 -14.35
CA THR A 36 -6.98 13.09 -13.13
C THR A 36 -5.57 13.54 -12.75
N LEU A 37 -5.43 14.11 -11.55
CA LEU A 37 -4.12 14.46 -10.99
C LEU A 37 -3.36 13.21 -10.54
N ARG A 38 -2.09 13.13 -10.95
CA ARG A 38 -1.17 12.03 -10.62
C ARG A 38 0.08 12.59 -9.98
N ALA A 39 0.57 11.89 -8.96
CA ALA A 39 1.79 12.26 -8.25
C ALA A 39 2.89 11.23 -8.51
N GLU A 40 4.13 11.70 -8.56
CA GLU A 40 5.31 10.87 -8.73
C GLU A 40 5.81 10.32 -7.39
N MET A 41 5.94 9.00 -7.33
CA MET A 41 6.58 8.27 -6.23
C MET A 41 8.11 8.41 -6.29
N SER A 42 8.81 8.08 -5.20
CA SER A 42 10.28 8.09 -5.10
C SER A 42 10.99 7.21 -6.13
N CYS A 43 10.33 6.18 -6.63
CA CYS A 43 10.85 5.33 -7.70
C CYS A 43 10.71 5.96 -9.11
N GLY A 44 10.10 7.13 -9.20
CA GLY A 44 9.86 7.84 -10.45
C GLY A 44 8.69 7.28 -11.23
N HIS A 45 7.71 6.61 -10.61
CA HIS A 45 6.46 6.18 -11.25
C HIS A 45 5.29 7.04 -10.78
N ALA A 46 4.36 7.35 -11.69
CA ALA A 46 3.18 8.14 -11.44
C ALA A 46 2.03 7.28 -10.93
N VAL A 47 1.31 7.78 -9.94
CA VAL A 47 0.17 7.09 -9.34
C VAL A 47 -0.94 8.07 -8.98
N THR A 48 -2.17 7.59 -8.98
CA THR A 48 -3.32 8.25 -8.36
C THR A 48 -3.47 7.80 -6.90
N PRO A 49 -4.14 8.59 -6.03
CA PRO A 49 -4.34 8.17 -4.64
C PRO A 49 -5.16 6.88 -4.55
N GLN A 50 -6.13 6.73 -5.45
CA GLN A 50 -7.04 5.60 -5.48
C GLN A 50 -6.33 4.32 -5.92
N SER A 51 -5.57 4.35 -7.04
CA SER A 51 -4.81 3.18 -7.49
C SER A 51 -3.78 2.73 -6.47
N LEU A 52 -3.07 3.67 -5.84
CA LEU A 52 -2.09 3.38 -4.81
C LEU A 52 -2.73 2.76 -3.57
N THR A 53 -3.86 3.30 -3.09
CA THR A 53 -4.61 2.74 -1.95
C THR A 53 -5.02 1.29 -2.25
N ALA A 54 -5.63 1.06 -3.41
CA ALA A 54 -6.13 -0.25 -3.80
C ALA A 54 -5.00 -1.28 -3.93
N TRP A 55 -3.88 -0.88 -4.55
CA TRP A 55 -2.71 -1.74 -4.68
C TRP A 55 -2.12 -2.13 -3.32
N CYS A 56 -1.87 -1.15 -2.45
CA CYS A 56 -1.29 -1.42 -1.14
C CYS A 56 -2.22 -2.27 -0.25
N ARG A 57 -3.53 -2.06 -0.34
CA ARG A 57 -4.50 -2.93 0.34
C ARG A 57 -4.43 -4.36 -0.15
N SER A 58 -4.39 -4.56 -1.47
CA SER A 58 -4.26 -5.89 -2.06
C SER A 58 -2.98 -6.61 -1.60
N LEU A 59 -1.87 -5.88 -1.39
CA LEU A 59 -0.66 -6.45 -0.81
C LEU A 59 -0.87 -6.94 0.62
N LEU A 60 -1.54 -6.15 1.47
CA LEU A 60 -1.86 -6.55 2.85
C LEU A 60 -2.77 -7.77 2.88
N ASP A 61 -3.77 -7.84 2.01
CA ASP A 61 -4.67 -8.99 1.88
C ASP A 61 -3.92 -10.27 1.44
N GLN A 62 -2.84 -10.12 0.67
CA GLN A 62 -1.92 -11.21 0.29
C GLN A 62 -0.88 -11.53 1.37
N GLY A 63 -0.94 -10.88 2.53
CA GLY A 63 0.00 -11.06 3.63
C GLY A 63 1.35 -10.37 3.44
N GLN A 64 1.47 -9.45 2.48
CA GLN A 64 2.67 -8.65 2.23
C GLN A 64 2.54 -7.28 2.90
N TYR A 65 3.37 -7.02 3.93
CA TYR A 65 3.44 -5.71 4.59
C TYR A 65 4.50 -4.77 3.97
N LYS A 66 5.22 -5.24 2.94
CA LYS A 66 6.20 -4.45 2.18
C LYS A 66 5.55 -3.94 0.91
N PHE A 67 5.39 -2.62 0.81
CA PHE A 67 4.78 -2.00 -0.38
C PHE A 67 5.81 -1.87 -1.49
N LEU A 68 5.57 -2.56 -2.60
CA LEU A 68 6.46 -2.59 -3.75
C LEU A 68 5.77 -1.98 -4.96
N CYS A 69 6.54 -1.25 -5.76
CA CYS A 69 6.07 -0.70 -7.04
C CYS A 69 5.72 -1.83 -8.02
N PRO A 70 4.47 -1.93 -8.50
CA PRO A 70 4.04 -2.94 -9.47
C PRO A 70 4.44 -2.61 -10.91
N ALA A 71 4.69 -1.34 -11.20
CA ALA A 71 4.94 -0.83 -12.54
C ALA A 71 6.15 -1.50 -13.20
N LEU A 72 6.20 -1.48 -14.53
CA LEU A 72 7.37 -1.95 -15.26
C LEU A 72 8.44 -0.86 -15.32
N LYS A 73 9.72 -1.26 -15.41
CA LYS A 73 10.78 -0.30 -15.74
C LYS A 73 10.67 0.05 -17.22
N GLU A 74 10.83 1.32 -17.53
CA GLU A 74 10.73 1.88 -18.88
C GLU A 74 11.55 1.06 -19.89
N GLY A 75 10.91 0.64 -20.98
CA GLY A 75 11.54 -0.16 -22.03
C GLY A 75 11.84 -1.62 -21.67
N THR A 76 11.33 -2.14 -20.55
CA THR A 76 11.56 -3.53 -20.14
C THR A 76 10.28 -4.24 -19.71
N VAL A 77 10.31 -5.59 -19.71
CA VAL A 77 9.27 -6.44 -19.12
C VAL A 77 9.47 -6.71 -17.63
N LYS A 78 10.46 -6.06 -17.00
CA LYS A 78 10.80 -6.28 -15.60
C LYS A 78 10.03 -5.30 -14.71
N LYS A 79 9.44 -5.83 -13.63
CA LYS A 79 8.83 -5.00 -12.58
C LYS A 79 9.88 -4.08 -11.95
N CYS A 80 9.44 -2.88 -11.57
CA CYS A 80 10.20 -1.88 -10.86
C CYS A 80 10.66 -2.46 -9.52
N GLY A 81 9.71 -2.92 -8.70
CA GLY A 81 10.00 -3.58 -7.42
C GLY A 81 10.67 -2.66 -6.40
N ALA A 82 10.61 -1.34 -6.60
CA ALA A 82 11.09 -0.39 -5.62
C ALA A 82 10.24 -0.47 -4.34
N LEU A 83 10.90 -0.46 -3.19
CA LEU A 83 10.24 -0.48 -1.88
C LEU A 83 9.80 0.93 -1.51
N TRP A 84 8.52 1.09 -1.23
CA TRP A 84 7.94 2.34 -0.74
C TRP A 84 7.82 2.31 0.78
N SER A 85 8.15 3.45 1.40
CA SER A 85 7.94 3.60 2.84
C SER A 85 6.46 3.79 3.16
N TYR A 86 6.02 3.37 4.34
CA TYR A 86 4.62 3.62 4.75
C TYR A 86 4.30 5.12 4.84
N GLN A 87 5.26 5.96 5.20
CA GLN A 87 5.08 7.42 5.25
C GLN A 87 4.79 8.00 3.87
N GLU A 88 5.52 7.53 2.85
CA GLU A 88 5.30 7.89 1.46
C GLU A 88 3.91 7.41 0.98
N VAL A 89 3.58 6.13 1.21
CA VAL A 89 2.27 5.57 0.85
C VAL A 89 1.13 6.35 1.51
N ARG A 90 1.21 6.60 2.82
CA ARG A 90 0.18 7.34 3.57
C ARG A 90 -0.10 8.71 2.96
N LYS A 91 0.96 9.41 2.55
CA LYS A 91 0.88 10.75 1.97
C LYS A 91 0.32 10.73 0.55
N LEU A 92 0.87 9.90 -0.33
CA LEU A 92 0.45 9.84 -1.74
C LEU A 92 -0.86 9.11 -1.96
N ALA A 93 -1.27 8.20 -1.08
CA ALA A 93 -2.56 7.53 -1.17
C ALA A 93 -3.70 8.35 -0.54
N VAL A 94 -3.38 9.50 0.06
CA VAL A 94 -4.32 10.37 0.79
C VAL A 94 -5.18 9.52 1.74
N LEU A 95 -4.52 8.68 2.54
CA LEU A 95 -5.23 7.74 3.41
C LEU A 95 -5.98 8.51 4.49
N THR A 96 -7.26 8.19 4.67
CA THR A 96 -8.07 8.66 5.79
C THR A 96 -7.57 8.07 7.12
N ALA A 97 -7.99 8.63 8.25
CA ALA A 97 -7.61 8.10 9.57
C ALA A 97 -8.01 6.62 9.75
N ASP A 98 -9.19 6.24 9.26
CA ASP A 98 -9.68 4.86 9.34
C ASP A 98 -8.86 3.90 8.47
N GLU A 99 -8.48 4.34 7.26
CA GLU A 99 -7.61 3.54 6.38
C GLU A 99 -6.20 3.41 6.93
N GLN A 100 -5.64 4.49 7.50
CA GLN A 100 -4.33 4.44 8.15
C GLN A 100 -4.34 3.42 9.28
N LYS A 101 -5.36 3.47 10.15
CA LYS A 101 -5.53 2.49 11.22
C LYS A 101 -5.60 1.06 10.68
N HIS A 102 -6.39 0.82 9.65
CA HIS A 102 -6.50 -0.51 9.04
C HIS A 102 -5.15 -1.00 8.48
N PHE A 103 -4.41 -0.13 7.79
CA PHE A 103 -3.09 -0.45 7.25
C PHE A 103 -2.07 -0.74 8.35
N GLU A 104 -2.03 0.09 9.40
CA GLU A 104 -1.13 -0.09 10.54
C GLU A 104 -1.41 -1.38 11.30
N GLU A 105 -2.68 -1.68 11.57
CA GLU A 105 -3.09 -2.93 12.22
C GLU A 105 -2.72 -4.16 11.38
N ALA A 106 -2.98 -4.13 10.07
CA ALA A 106 -2.64 -5.22 9.16
C ALA A 106 -1.13 -5.42 9.05
N MET A 107 -0.35 -4.36 8.85
CA MET A 107 1.11 -4.43 8.81
C MET A 107 1.69 -4.98 10.11
N ALA A 108 1.20 -4.50 11.26
CA ALA A 108 1.65 -4.95 12.57
C ALA A 108 1.34 -6.44 12.79
N ALA A 109 0.14 -6.89 12.42
CA ALA A 109 -0.26 -8.29 12.52
C ALA A 109 0.62 -9.20 11.63
N LEU A 110 0.88 -8.80 10.39
CA LEU A 110 1.70 -9.55 9.45
C LEU A 110 3.18 -9.61 9.88
N ALA A 111 3.74 -8.49 10.32
CA ALA A 111 5.11 -8.45 10.84
C ALA A 111 5.26 -9.30 12.12
N ALA A 112 4.26 -9.27 13.01
CA ALA A 112 4.25 -10.11 14.20
C ALA A 112 4.13 -11.61 13.86
N ALA A 113 3.35 -11.96 12.84
CA ALA A 113 3.24 -13.33 12.34
C ALA A 113 4.58 -13.84 11.80
N GLU A 114 5.26 -13.07 10.95
CA GLU A 114 6.59 -13.42 10.42
C GLU A 114 7.60 -13.65 11.55
N PHE A 115 7.60 -12.78 12.57
CA PHE A 115 8.49 -12.94 13.72
C PHE A 115 8.14 -14.15 14.60
N CYS A 116 6.85 -14.48 14.73
CA CYS A 116 6.38 -15.65 15.49
C CYS A 116 6.73 -16.96 14.78
N GLU A 117 6.59 -17.01 13.47
CA GLU A 117 7.00 -18.14 12.63
C GLU A 117 8.52 -18.35 12.68
N TYR A 118 9.30 -17.27 12.70
CA TYR A 118 10.75 -17.36 12.86
C TYR A 118 11.16 -17.98 14.23
N LYS A 119 10.40 -17.71 15.30
CA LYS A 119 10.65 -18.30 16.63
C LYS A 119 10.19 -19.76 16.75
N SER A 120 9.24 -20.21 15.94
CA SER A 120 8.79 -21.60 15.95
C SER A 120 9.82 -22.55 15.31
N VAL A 121 10.60 -22.08 14.33
CA VAL A 121 11.72 -22.85 13.74
C VAL A 121 12.99 -22.82 14.58
N SER A 122 13.10 -21.90 15.54
CA SER A 122 14.21 -21.79 16.49
C SER A 122 13.76 -22.08 17.93
N ASN A 123 12.96 -23.14 18.12
CA ASN A 123 12.67 -23.79 19.41
C ASN A 123 12.41 -22.86 20.63
N VAL A 124 11.70 -21.74 20.42
CA VAL A 124 11.11 -20.96 21.52
C VAL A 124 9.60 -20.93 21.30
N MET A 125 8.89 -21.82 21.99
CA MET A 125 7.42 -21.87 21.99
C MET A 125 6.83 -20.49 22.29
N CYS A 126 6.25 -19.85 21.27
CA CYS A 126 5.28 -18.79 21.49
C CYS A 126 4.03 -19.48 22.05
N LYS A 127 3.86 -19.47 23.38
CA LYS A 127 2.65 -19.98 24.03
C LYS A 127 1.45 -19.23 23.45
N LYS A 128 0.69 -19.88 22.57
CA LYS A 128 -0.71 -19.52 22.31
C LYS A 128 -1.37 -19.38 23.69
N LYS A 129 -1.80 -18.16 24.04
CA LYS A 129 -2.56 -17.91 25.25
C LYS A 129 -3.78 -18.81 25.21
N ASN A 130 -3.85 -19.73 26.17
CA ASN A 130 -5.06 -20.48 26.48
C ASN A 130 -6.20 -19.48 26.72
N HIS A 131 -7.18 -19.44 25.82
CA HIS A 131 -8.50 -18.99 26.21
C HIS A 131 -9.26 -20.21 26.72
N ILE A 132 -9.16 -20.41 28.03
CA ILE A 132 -10.14 -21.11 28.85
C ILE A 132 -11.55 -20.63 28.46
N ASN A 133 -12.45 -21.57 28.23
CA ASN A 133 -13.87 -21.38 28.49
C ASN A 133 -14.32 -22.54 29.38
N LEU A 134 -15.00 -22.14 30.46
CA LEU A 134 -15.49 -22.93 31.60
C LEU A 134 -16.16 -24.25 31.21
#